data_AF-A0A0N4YV12-F1
#
_entry.id   AF-A0A0N4YV12-F1
#
_cell.length_a   1.000
_cell.length_b   1.000
_cell.length_c   1.000
_cell.angle_alpha   90.00
_cell.angle_beta   90.00
_cell.angle_gamma   90.00
#
_symmetry.space_group_name_H-M   'P 1'
#
loop_
_entity.id
_entity.type
_entity.pdbx_description
1 polymer ?
#
loop_
_entity_poly.entity_id
_entity_poly.type
_entity_poly.pdbx_seq_one_letter_code
_entity_poly.pdbx_strand_id
1 'polypeptide(L)'
;MQSTPNNCQTIPTGRFFTNLASDADRLSLGSGEVPFIQTPQTDGLVEALPKLGLELSHVEVLYCIKQLQFEHIEEYWAAFWQPEDDLDDDDKTLGQTRLSQQQLFSLCTLPQIQHWVVSLDLAFYQTIVDILVPDVLMSNMSPFLTQSCRNFAKNAEHYLKKAMQGAPEIIQKKKIQAVKYMAQGLRRYTSLNHLAQAARAVLQKPDQVIAMYNDYVRVDMQQVQEQAGWVSGCDSLMVHHIHNAFKDNLQKMAPMEEWAEWLESIVDQVEPVKILAKYHDKPVKVISEIGKQFLLNWSCYTSMLIRDLTLRSAGSFGSFHLIRLLTDEYMVYLVESRIAKAVNRAMITVISQVR
;
A
#
# COMPACT_ATOMS: atom_id res chain seq x y z
N MET A 1 -61.86 -36.62 4.68
CA MET A 1 -60.99 -37.18 5.73
C MET A 1 -59.68 -37.57 5.05
N GLN A 2 -58.66 -36.72 5.21
CA GLN A 2 -57.36 -37.06 5.84
C GLN A 2 -56.41 -37.76 4.86
N SER A 3 -55.15 -37.39 4.64
CA SER A 3 -54.29 -36.26 5.05
C SER A 3 -52.98 -36.44 4.25
N THR A 4 -52.39 -35.35 3.79
CA THR A 4 -51.05 -35.26 3.19
C THR A 4 -49.95 -35.84 4.09
N PRO A 5 -48.79 -36.20 3.51
CA PRO A 5 -47.52 -35.74 4.08
C PRO A 5 -46.61 -35.08 3.03
N ASN A 6 -46.35 -33.80 3.30
CA ASN A 6 -45.16 -32.98 3.05
C ASN A 6 -44.15 -33.45 1.99
N ASN A 7 -44.15 -32.70 0.87
CA ASN A 7 -42.97 -32.43 0.06
C ASN A 7 -41.93 -31.71 0.92
N CYS A 8 -40.88 -32.41 1.35
CA CYS A 8 -39.67 -31.78 1.86
C CYS A 8 -38.85 -31.33 0.65
N GLN A 9 -39.13 -30.11 0.17
CA GLN A 9 -38.22 -29.43 -0.74
C GLN A 9 -36.92 -29.16 0.00
N THR A 10 -35.86 -29.80 -0.45
CA THR A 10 -34.49 -29.52 -0.06
C THR A 10 -34.17 -28.06 -0.35
N ILE A 11 -34.13 -27.26 0.72
CA ILE A 11 -33.57 -25.91 0.71
C ILE A 11 -32.11 -26.06 0.26
N PRO A 12 -31.64 -25.35 -0.77
CA PRO A 12 -30.22 -25.33 -1.07
C PRO A 12 -29.55 -24.70 0.13
N THR A 13 -28.72 -25.47 0.82
CA THR A 13 -27.78 -24.95 1.81
C THR A 13 -26.98 -23.85 1.13
N GLY A 14 -27.37 -22.60 1.42
CA GLY A 14 -26.58 -21.45 1.06
C GLY A 14 -25.17 -21.71 1.55
N ARG A 15 -24.20 -21.59 0.64
CA ARG A 15 -22.79 -21.54 0.98
C ARG A 15 -22.61 -20.42 2.01
N PHE A 16 -22.61 -20.78 3.28
CA PHE A 16 -21.85 -20.04 4.27
C PHE A 16 -20.41 -20.13 3.78
N PHE A 17 -19.94 -19.10 3.08
CA PHE A 17 -18.51 -18.88 2.92
C PHE A 17 -17.97 -18.64 4.33
N THR A 18 -17.53 -19.71 4.96
CA THR A 18 -16.71 -19.64 6.15
C THR A 18 -15.49 -18.79 5.83
N ASN A 19 -15.19 -17.85 6.74
CA ASN A 19 -14.03 -16.95 6.78
C ASN A 19 -12.71 -17.73 6.93
N LEU A 20 -12.43 -18.67 6.04
CA LEU A 20 -11.18 -19.41 6.05
C LEU A 20 -10.26 -18.79 5.02
N ALA A 21 -9.50 -17.79 5.47
CA ALA A 21 -8.24 -17.47 4.82
C ALA A 21 -7.48 -18.77 4.55
N SER A 22 -7.04 -18.97 3.31
CA SER A 22 -6.32 -20.18 2.96
C SER A 22 -4.94 -20.18 3.61
N ASP A 23 -4.38 -21.36 3.90
CA ASP A 23 -2.99 -21.44 4.37
C ASP A 23 -2.02 -20.84 3.35
N ALA A 24 -2.37 -20.88 2.07
CA ALA A 24 -1.63 -20.20 0.99
C ALA A 24 -1.63 -18.67 1.15
N ASP A 25 -2.74 -18.06 1.57
CA ASP A 25 -2.80 -16.61 1.84
C ASP A 25 -1.87 -16.25 3.01
N ARG A 26 -1.90 -17.04 4.09
CA ARG A 26 -1.02 -16.81 5.26
C ARG A 26 0.46 -16.97 4.90
N LEU A 27 0.79 -17.95 4.06
CA LEU A 27 2.16 -18.17 3.57
C LEU A 27 2.64 -17.07 2.62
N SER A 28 1.72 -16.33 1.99
CA SER A 28 2.05 -15.20 1.10
C SER A 28 2.35 -13.90 1.85
N LEU A 29 2.02 -13.81 3.14
CA LEU A 29 2.25 -12.61 3.93
C LEU A 29 3.74 -12.37 4.18
N GLY A 30 4.11 -11.10 4.26
CA GLY A 30 5.45 -10.66 4.64
C GLY A 30 5.77 -10.96 6.11
N SER A 31 7.06 -10.88 6.45
CA SER A 31 7.50 -10.85 7.83
C SER A 31 7.35 -9.45 8.42
N GLY A 32 7.30 -9.36 9.75
CA GLY A 32 7.25 -8.08 10.44
C GLY A 32 7.00 -8.23 11.94
N GLU A 33 7.49 -7.24 12.68
CA GLU A 33 7.41 -7.15 14.14
C GLU A 33 6.96 -5.75 14.53
N VAL A 34 6.50 -5.58 15.77
CA VAL A 34 6.16 -4.25 16.28
C VAL A 34 7.44 -3.40 16.31
N PRO A 35 7.45 -2.23 15.64
CA PRO A 35 8.65 -1.42 15.54
C PRO A 35 8.99 -0.80 16.89
N PHE A 36 10.28 -0.78 17.22
CA PHE A 36 10.77 -0.06 18.38
C PHE A 36 10.99 1.42 18.04
N ILE A 37 10.33 2.31 18.79
CA ILE A 37 10.60 3.75 18.73
C ILE A 37 11.00 4.23 20.11
N GLN A 38 12.16 4.88 20.18
CA GLN A 38 12.70 5.41 21.43
C GLN A 38 11.65 6.28 22.14
N THR A 39 11.43 5.97 23.41
CA THR A 39 10.54 6.72 24.28
C THR A 39 11.00 8.18 24.39
N PRO A 40 10.06 9.15 24.42
CA PRO A 40 10.42 10.55 24.55
C PRO A 40 11.13 10.78 25.88
N GLN A 41 12.16 11.64 25.88
CA GLN A 41 12.78 12.12 27.12
C GLN A 41 11.78 13.02 27.83
N THR A 42 11.03 12.43 28.74
CA THR A 42 10.06 13.12 29.58
C THR A 42 10.49 12.96 31.02
N ASP A 43 11.04 14.02 31.60
CA ASP A 43 11.40 14.04 33.02
C ASP A 43 10.18 13.61 33.85
N GLY A 44 10.29 12.44 34.51
CA GLY A 44 9.25 11.89 35.40
C GLY A 44 8.13 11.04 34.77
N LEU A 45 8.04 10.88 33.44
CA LEU A 45 7.00 10.05 32.80
C LEU A 45 7.52 8.74 32.20
N VAL A 46 8.83 8.48 32.25
CA VAL A 46 9.44 7.25 31.69
C VAL A 46 8.82 5.98 32.29
N GLU A 47 8.46 5.98 33.58
CA GLU A 47 7.79 4.86 34.24
C GLU A 47 6.32 4.66 33.81
N ALA A 48 5.68 5.70 33.27
CA ALA A 48 4.30 5.67 32.78
C ALA A 48 4.20 5.23 31.31
N LEU A 49 5.29 5.30 30.54
CA LEU A 49 5.29 4.97 29.10
C LEU A 49 5.07 3.47 28.82
N PRO A 50 5.72 2.52 29.53
CA PRO A 50 5.38 1.10 29.39
C PRO A 50 3.92 0.80 29.79
N LYS A 51 3.41 1.52 30.81
CA LYS A 51 2.03 1.38 31.30
C LYS A 51 0.98 1.90 30.30
N LEU A 52 1.41 2.69 29.31
CA LEU A 52 0.56 3.15 28.22
C LEU A 52 0.11 1.97 27.35
N GLY A 53 0.79 0.82 27.39
CA GLY A 53 0.30 -0.45 26.83
C GLY A 53 0.28 -0.53 25.30
N LEU A 54 0.87 0.45 24.60
CA LEU A 54 0.81 0.55 23.14
C LEU A 54 1.52 -0.62 22.45
N GLU A 55 2.69 -1.03 22.96
CA GLU A 55 3.42 -2.16 22.38
C GLU A 55 2.63 -3.46 22.50
N LEU A 56 2.00 -3.72 23.65
CA LEU A 56 1.13 -4.88 23.84
C LEU A 56 -0.07 -4.87 22.88
N SER A 57 -0.76 -3.72 22.79
CA SER A 57 -1.88 -3.56 21.86
C SER A 57 -1.45 -3.78 20.40
N HIS A 58 -0.25 -3.29 20.02
CA HIS A 58 0.30 -3.52 18.69
C HIS A 58 0.67 -4.99 18.47
N VAL A 59 1.18 -5.71 19.46
CA VAL A 59 1.44 -7.16 19.36
C VAL A 59 0.14 -7.94 19.12
N GLU A 60 -0.93 -7.61 19.86
CA GLU A 60 -2.25 -8.22 19.69
C GLU A 60 -2.83 -7.94 18.29
N VAL A 61 -2.81 -6.69 17.86
CA VAL A 61 -3.25 -6.30 16.51
C VAL A 61 -2.41 -7.00 15.43
N LEU A 62 -1.09 -7.06 15.60
CA LEU A 62 -0.19 -7.72 14.65
C LEU A 62 -0.50 -9.22 14.51
N TYR A 63 -0.84 -9.88 15.62
CA TYR A 63 -1.30 -11.26 15.60
C TYR A 63 -2.55 -11.42 14.73
N CYS A 64 -3.57 -10.57 14.94
CA CYS A 64 -4.79 -10.58 14.10
C CYS A 64 -4.48 -10.34 12.62
N ILE A 65 -3.58 -9.41 12.30
CA ILE A 65 -3.16 -9.13 10.92
C ILE A 65 -2.55 -10.39 10.29
N LYS A 66 -1.62 -11.07 10.99
CA LYS A 66 -0.98 -12.31 10.50
C LYS A 66 -1.95 -13.48 10.35
N GLN A 67 -3.02 -13.50 11.16
CA GLN A 67 -4.09 -14.51 11.06
C GLN A 67 -5.20 -14.13 10.07
N LEU A 68 -5.16 -12.92 9.49
CA LEU A 68 -6.22 -12.33 8.64
C LEU A 68 -7.57 -12.20 9.35
N GLN A 69 -7.52 -12.02 10.67
CA GLN A 69 -8.67 -11.90 11.57
C GLN A 69 -8.97 -10.41 11.86
N PHE A 70 -9.23 -9.64 10.80
CA PHE A 70 -9.38 -8.19 10.88
C PHE A 70 -10.57 -7.72 11.74
N GLU A 71 -11.58 -8.57 11.90
CA GLU A 71 -12.77 -8.32 12.71
C GLU A 71 -12.46 -8.07 14.19
N HIS A 72 -11.42 -8.72 14.73
CA HIS A 72 -11.05 -8.57 16.15
C HIS A 72 -10.28 -7.28 16.43
N ILE A 73 -9.75 -6.60 15.40
CA ILE A 73 -8.96 -5.37 15.59
C ILE A 73 -9.79 -4.26 16.24
N GLU A 74 -11.10 -4.20 15.94
CA GLU A 74 -12.00 -3.25 16.59
C GLU A 74 -12.06 -3.49 18.11
N GLU A 75 -12.12 -4.75 18.53
CA GLU A 75 -12.19 -5.16 19.94
C GLU A 75 -10.90 -4.79 20.68
N TYR A 76 -9.73 -5.08 20.10
CA TYR A 76 -8.44 -4.70 20.69
C TYR A 76 -8.25 -3.19 20.81
N TRP A 77 -8.67 -2.42 19.80
CA TRP A 77 -8.65 -0.96 19.90
C TRP A 77 -9.64 -0.45 20.95
N ALA A 78 -10.84 -1.02 21.03
CA ALA A 78 -11.81 -0.66 22.05
C ALA A 78 -11.29 -0.94 23.46
N ALA A 79 -10.76 -2.14 23.71
CA ALA A 79 -10.21 -2.54 25.01
C ALA A 79 -9.02 -1.66 25.44
N PHE A 80 -8.23 -1.17 24.49
CA PHE A 80 -7.13 -0.25 24.77
C PHE A 80 -7.61 1.17 25.13
N TRP A 81 -8.53 1.73 24.36
CA TRP A 81 -8.98 3.13 24.53
C TRP A 81 -10.10 3.30 25.56
N GLN A 82 -10.83 2.24 25.86
CA GLN A 82 -11.93 2.16 26.83
C GLN A 82 -11.65 1.04 27.84
N PRO A 83 -10.58 1.13 28.64
CA PRO A 83 -10.34 0.15 29.69
C PRO A 83 -11.51 0.16 30.68
N GLU A 84 -11.98 -1.03 31.07
CA GLU A 84 -13.00 -1.17 32.12
C GLU A 84 -12.43 -0.69 33.46
N ASP A 85 -13.19 0.13 34.20
CA ASP A 85 -12.76 0.68 35.49
C ASP A 85 -12.81 -0.38 36.63
N ASP A 86 -13.45 -1.53 36.40
CA ASP A 86 -13.69 -2.61 37.38
C ASP A 86 -12.65 -3.73 37.29
N LEU A 87 -11.37 -3.41 37.52
CA LEU A 87 -10.38 -4.46 37.79
C LEU A 87 -10.50 -4.90 39.25
N ASP A 88 -10.90 -6.15 39.48
CA ASP A 88 -10.81 -6.83 40.77
C ASP A 88 -9.38 -6.74 41.33
N ASP A 89 -9.25 -6.55 42.64
CA ASP A 89 -7.96 -6.32 43.33
C ASP A 89 -6.89 -7.41 43.07
N ASP A 90 -7.31 -8.61 42.63
CA ASP A 90 -6.43 -9.74 42.34
C ASP A 90 -5.63 -9.58 41.03
N ASP A 91 -6.11 -8.81 40.04
CA ASP A 91 -5.41 -8.61 38.74
C ASP A 91 -4.27 -7.57 38.84
N LYS A 92 -4.17 -6.87 39.98
CA LYS A 92 -3.06 -5.95 40.28
C LYS A 92 -1.73 -6.67 40.55
N THR A 93 -1.74 -7.99 40.78
CA THR A 93 -0.56 -8.77 41.19
C THR A 93 0.34 -9.25 40.05
N LEU A 94 -0.11 -9.18 38.79
CA LEU A 94 0.65 -9.63 37.60
C LEU A 94 1.49 -8.54 36.89
N GLY A 95 1.64 -7.35 37.49
CA GLY A 95 2.75 -6.44 37.15
C GLY A 95 2.57 -5.52 35.94
N GLN A 96 1.40 -5.47 35.30
CA GLN A 96 1.07 -4.41 34.34
C GLN A 96 -0.13 -3.61 34.86
N THR A 97 0.12 -2.60 35.68
CA THR A 97 -0.92 -1.61 36.05
C THR A 97 -1.28 -0.82 34.78
N ARG A 98 -2.30 -1.28 34.05
CA ARG A 98 -2.90 -0.52 32.94
C ARG A 98 -3.41 0.82 33.50
N LEU A 99 -3.17 1.89 32.75
CA LEU A 99 -3.64 3.22 33.11
C LEU A 99 -5.18 3.27 33.08
N SER A 100 -5.79 4.00 34.01
CA SER A 100 -7.22 4.32 33.89
C SER A 100 -7.48 5.16 32.64
N GLN A 101 -8.73 5.18 32.16
CA GLN A 101 -9.09 5.97 30.99
C GLN A 101 -8.71 7.46 31.17
N GLN A 102 -8.97 8.02 32.36
CA GLN A 102 -8.64 9.41 32.67
C GLN A 102 -7.13 9.66 32.62
N GLN A 103 -6.31 8.73 33.13
CA GLN A 103 -4.84 8.84 33.08
C GLN A 103 -4.33 8.76 31.64
N LEU A 104 -4.83 7.80 30.85
CA LEU A 104 -4.49 7.64 29.44
C LEU A 104 -4.82 8.91 28.64
N PHE A 105 -6.03 9.45 28.82
CA PHE A 105 -6.46 10.66 28.12
C PHE A 105 -5.64 11.88 28.55
N SER A 106 -5.33 11.99 29.84
CA SER A 106 -4.48 13.06 30.37
C SER A 106 -3.07 13.03 29.76
N LEU A 107 -2.44 11.86 29.67
CA LEU A 107 -1.13 11.72 29.00
C LEU A 107 -1.20 12.09 27.52
N CYS A 108 -2.29 11.74 26.84
CA CYS A 108 -2.51 12.10 25.44
C CYS A 108 -2.70 13.62 25.21
N THR A 109 -2.82 14.44 26.24
CA THR A 109 -2.81 15.91 26.10
C THR A 109 -1.39 16.46 25.89
N LEU A 110 -0.36 15.72 26.32
CA LEU A 110 1.04 16.16 26.27
C LEU A 110 1.58 16.07 24.82
N PRO A 111 2.08 17.17 24.22
CA PRO A 111 2.52 17.18 22.82
C PRO A 111 3.60 16.13 22.48
N GLN A 112 4.54 15.91 23.41
CA GLN A 112 5.61 14.91 23.29
C GLN A 112 5.07 13.47 23.22
N ILE A 113 4.06 13.15 24.04
CA ILE A 113 3.39 11.85 24.01
C ILE A 113 2.63 11.71 22.69
N GLN A 114 1.86 12.72 22.28
CA GLN A 114 1.15 12.68 21.00
C GLN A 114 2.10 12.44 19.82
N HIS A 115 3.26 13.11 19.79
CA HIS A 115 4.25 12.92 18.73
C HIS A 115 4.81 11.50 18.72
N TRP A 116 5.17 10.97 19.90
CA TRP A 116 5.68 9.61 20.03
C TRP A 116 4.65 8.55 19.62
N VAL A 117 3.42 8.63 20.15
CA VAL A 117 2.33 7.69 19.82
C VAL A 117 2.06 7.67 18.32
N VAL A 118 2.00 8.83 17.67
CA VAL A 118 1.75 8.92 16.22
C VAL A 118 2.94 8.39 15.42
N SER A 119 4.18 8.64 15.87
CA SER A 119 5.36 8.08 15.21
C SER A 119 5.34 6.55 15.27
N LEU A 120 4.97 5.99 16.41
CA LEU A 120 4.85 4.54 16.61
C LEU A 120 3.75 3.95 15.74
N ASP A 121 2.57 4.57 15.71
CA ASP A 121 1.46 4.15 14.83
C ASP A 121 1.88 4.16 13.36
N LEU A 122 2.57 5.21 12.90
CA LEU A 122 2.97 5.32 11.49
C LEU A 122 3.98 4.23 11.10
N ALA A 123 4.93 3.92 11.97
CA ALA A 123 5.85 2.81 11.75
C ALA A 123 5.10 1.46 11.77
N PHE A 124 4.20 1.27 12.75
CA PHE A 124 3.45 0.02 12.89
C PHE A 124 2.49 -0.21 11.72
N TYR A 125 1.80 0.84 11.27
CA TYR A 125 0.92 0.80 10.11
C TYR A 125 1.67 0.55 8.80
N GLN A 126 2.91 1.04 8.68
CA GLN A 126 3.76 0.66 7.56
C GLN A 126 4.07 -0.85 7.62
N THR A 127 4.45 -1.38 8.79
CA THR A 127 4.65 -2.82 8.97
C THR A 127 3.42 -3.64 8.58
N ILE A 128 2.21 -3.19 8.97
CA ILE A 128 0.96 -3.86 8.58
C ILE A 128 0.82 -3.92 7.05
N VAL A 129 1.10 -2.81 6.35
CA VAL A 129 1.05 -2.77 4.89
C VAL A 129 2.07 -3.71 4.27
N ASP A 130 3.31 -3.73 4.80
CA ASP A 130 4.39 -4.58 4.29
C ASP A 130 4.16 -6.08 4.58
N ILE A 131 3.45 -6.43 5.65
CA ILE A 131 3.01 -7.81 5.90
C ILE A 131 1.91 -8.22 4.93
N LEU A 132 0.91 -7.35 4.72
CA LEU A 132 -0.26 -7.69 3.91
C LEU A 132 0.00 -7.65 2.40
N VAL A 133 0.93 -6.80 1.96
CA VAL A 133 1.34 -6.65 0.56
C VAL A 133 2.88 -6.51 0.49
N PRO A 134 3.63 -7.60 0.72
CA PRO A 134 5.10 -7.56 0.76
C PRO A 134 5.73 -7.19 -0.57
N ASP A 135 5.06 -7.50 -1.68
CA ASP A 135 5.43 -7.06 -3.02
C ASP A 135 4.16 -6.66 -3.78
N VAL A 136 4.14 -5.44 -4.31
CA VAL A 136 3.00 -4.91 -5.08
C VAL A 136 2.77 -5.67 -6.38
N LEU A 137 3.77 -6.39 -6.91
CA LEU A 137 3.66 -7.23 -8.10
C LEU A 137 3.49 -8.72 -7.80
N MET A 138 3.38 -9.11 -6.52
CA MET A 138 3.32 -10.52 -6.10
C MET A 138 2.30 -11.33 -6.90
N SER A 139 2.72 -12.51 -7.36
CA SER A 139 1.92 -13.34 -8.29
C SER A 139 0.83 -14.16 -7.60
N ASN A 140 0.91 -14.36 -6.29
CA ASN A 140 0.09 -15.28 -5.50
C ASN A 140 -0.99 -14.58 -4.64
N MET A 141 -1.22 -13.27 -4.80
CA MET A 141 -2.29 -12.59 -4.04
C MET A 141 -3.67 -13.09 -4.47
N SER A 142 -4.39 -13.75 -3.56
CA SER A 142 -5.72 -14.28 -3.88
C SER A 142 -6.79 -13.17 -3.92
N PRO A 143 -7.93 -13.42 -4.59
CA PRO A 143 -9.09 -12.53 -4.52
C PRO A 143 -9.62 -12.35 -3.08
N PHE A 144 -9.50 -13.38 -2.24
CA PHE A 144 -9.91 -13.32 -0.84
C PHE A 144 -9.02 -12.34 -0.07
N LEU A 145 -7.69 -12.50 -0.11
CA LEU A 145 -6.75 -11.61 0.57
C LEU A 145 -6.92 -10.16 0.09
N THR A 146 -7.05 -9.97 -1.23
CA THR A 146 -7.33 -8.66 -1.83
C THR A 146 -8.56 -8.01 -1.22
N GLN A 147 -9.68 -8.74 -1.15
CA GLN A 147 -10.93 -8.20 -0.63
C GLN A 147 -10.87 -7.97 0.87
N SER A 148 -10.22 -8.84 1.64
CA SER A 148 -10.05 -8.71 3.08
C SER A 148 -9.22 -7.47 3.43
N CYS A 149 -8.10 -7.23 2.74
CA CYS A 149 -7.31 -6.00 2.88
C CYS A 149 -8.13 -4.75 2.54
N ARG A 150 -8.93 -4.78 1.46
CA ARG A 150 -9.79 -3.65 1.06
C ARG A 150 -10.91 -3.38 2.07
N ASN A 151 -11.52 -4.43 2.62
CA ASN A 151 -12.55 -4.33 3.65
C ASN A 151 -11.96 -3.75 4.95
N PHE A 152 -10.82 -4.27 5.39
CA PHE A 152 -10.11 -3.72 6.55
C PHE A 152 -9.78 -2.23 6.35
N ALA A 153 -9.18 -1.87 5.21
CA ALA A 153 -8.88 -0.49 4.86
C ALA A 153 -10.13 0.42 4.79
N LYS A 154 -11.31 -0.12 4.44
CA LYS A 154 -12.57 0.62 4.42
C LYS A 154 -13.05 0.95 5.84
N ASN A 155 -12.89 0.02 6.77
CA ASN A 155 -13.49 0.12 8.10
C ASN A 155 -12.53 0.60 9.20
N ALA A 156 -11.21 0.51 9.02
CA ALA A 156 -10.21 0.84 10.03
C ALA A 156 -10.37 2.25 10.64
N GLU A 157 -10.69 3.27 9.83
CA GLU A 157 -10.97 4.62 10.36
C GLU A 157 -12.17 4.62 11.31
N HIS A 158 -13.24 3.91 10.95
CA HIS A 158 -14.45 3.83 11.76
C HIS A 158 -14.18 3.13 13.09
N TYR A 159 -13.49 1.98 13.05
CA TYR A 159 -13.12 1.22 14.24
C TYR A 159 -12.32 2.08 15.22
N LEU A 160 -11.27 2.75 14.74
CA LEU A 160 -10.45 3.59 15.61
C LEU A 160 -11.21 4.80 16.15
N LYS A 161 -12.06 5.44 15.33
CA LYS A 161 -12.85 6.60 15.76
C LYS A 161 -13.83 6.22 16.87
N LYS A 162 -14.47 5.06 16.75
CA LYS A 162 -15.38 4.51 17.77
C LYS A 162 -14.63 4.17 19.06
N ALA A 163 -13.49 3.48 18.95
CA ALA A 163 -12.66 3.14 20.11
C ALA A 163 -12.18 4.38 20.88
N MET A 164 -11.78 5.44 20.18
CA MET A 164 -11.29 6.68 20.77
C MET A 164 -12.39 7.66 21.23
N GLN A 165 -13.62 7.21 21.46
CA GLN A 165 -14.68 8.10 21.94
C GLN A 165 -14.31 8.71 23.31
N GLY A 166 -14.45 10.03 23.45
CA GLY A 166 -14.09 10.76 24.68
C GLY A 166 -12.60 11.13 24.80
N ALA A 167 -11.72 10.59 23.96
CA ALA A 167 -10.30 10.96 23.96
C ALA A 167 -10.08 12.42 23.51
N PRO A 168 -8.96 13.07 23.89
CA PRO A 168 -8.68 14.44 23.48
C PRO A 168 -8.66 14.62 21.94
N GLU A 169 -9.33 15.66 21.44
CA GLU A 169 -9.52 15.82 19.98
C GLU A 169 -8.22 15.85 19.17
N ILE A 170 -7.16 16.45 19.72
CA ILE A 170 -5.89 16.61 19.00
C ILE A 170 -5.25 15.24 18.71
N ILE A 171 -5.21 14.34 19.70
CA ILE A 171 -4.65 12.99 19.48
C ILE A 171 -5.56 12.18 18.56
N GLN A 172 -6.87 12.30 18.70
CA GLN A 172 -7.83 11.61 17.84
C GLN A 172 -7.63 12.01 16.38
N LYS A 173 -7.56 13.31 16.08
CA LYS A 173 -7.30 13.82 14.72
C LYS A 173 -6.00 13.26 14.14
N LYS A 174 -4.91 13.23 14.92
CA LYS A 174 -3.60 12.72 14.47
C LYS A 174 -3.62 11.20 14.22
N LYS A 175 -4.16 10.40 15.14
CA LYS A 175 -4.23 8.93 14.98
C LYS A 175 -5.15 8.51 13.83
N ILE A 176 -6.30 9.20 13.67
CA ILE A 176 -7.19 8.97 12.52
C ILE A 176 -6.48 9.29 11.20
N GLN A 177 -5.66 10.35 11.15
CA GLN A 177 -4.86 10.64 9.96
C GLN A 177 -3.82 9.54 9.68
N ALA A 178 -3.17 8.99 10.71
CA ALA A 178 -2.23 7.88 10.57
C ALA A 178 -2.91 6.61 10.01
N VAL A 179 -4.08 6.23 10.54
CA VAL A 179 -4.87 5.10 10.00
C VAL A 179 -5.31 5.35 8.56
N LYS A 180 -5.65 6.59 8.18
CA LYS A 180 -5.99 6.93 6.80
C LYS A 180 -4.84 6.66 5.84
N TYR A 181 -3.60 6.94 6.23
CA TYR A 181 -2.43 6.62 5.41
C TYR A 181 -2.27 5.11 5.20
N MET A 182 -2.43 4.30 6.24
CA MET A 182 -2.46 2.83 6.14
C MET A 182 -3.54 2.36 5.18
N ALA A 183 -4.78 2.82 5.38
CA ALA A 183 -5.92 2.44 4.57
C ALA A 183 -5.73 2.83 3.09
N GLN A 184 -5.18 4.02 2.83
CA GLN A 184 -4.85 4.46 1.48
C GLN A 184 -3.76 3.58 0.85
N GLY A 185 -2.69 3.25 1.59
CA GLY A 185 -1.63 2.34 1.14
C GLY A 185 -2.19 0.98 0.73
N LEU A 186 -2.96 0.32 1.59
CA LEU A 186 -3.60 -0.97 1.29
C LEU A 186 -4.47 -0.91 0.03
N ARG A 187 -5.30 0.13 -0.13
CA ARG A 187 -6.15 0.28 -1.32
C ARG A 187 -5.33 0.45 -2.60
N ARG A 188 -4.27 1.26 -2.55
CA ARG A 188 -3.39 1.49 -3.71
C ARG A 188 -2.63 0.22 -4.09
N TYR A 189 -1.99 -0.43 -3.13
CA TYR A 189 -1.14 -1.59 -3.41
C TYR A 189 -1.96 -2.82 -3.83
N THR A 190 -3.14 -3.04 -3.25
CA THR A 190 -4.08 -4.07 -3.73
C THR A 190 -4.67 -3.75 -5.11
N SER A 191 -4.77 -2.46 -5.50
CA SER A 191 -5.22 -2.08 -6.84
C SER A 191 -4.10 -2.25 -7.88
N LEU A 192 -2.88 -1.88 -7.52
CA LEU A 192 -1.68 -2.10 -8.32
C LEU A 192 -1.42 -3.59 -8.55
N ASN A 193 -1.54 -4.42 -7.50
CA ASN A 193 -1.40 -5.87 -7.65
C ASN A 193 -2.46 -6.45 -8.60
N HIS A 194 -3.71 -6.00 -8.49
CA HIS A 194 -4.77 -6.42 -9.42
C HIS A 194 -4.45 -6.06 -10.89
N LEU A 195 -3.89 -4.86 -11.14
CA LEU A 195 -3.39 -4.50 -12.48
C LEU A 195 -2.24 -5.41 -12.91
N ALA A 196 -1.31 -5.72 -12.01
CA ALA A 196 -0.20 -6.61 -12.29
C ALA A 196 -0.66 -8.02 -12.68
N GLN A 197 -1.68 -8.56 -12.00
CA GLN A 197 -2.28 -9.85 -12.36
C GLN A 197 -2.93 -9.84 -13.75
N ALA A 198 -3.69 -8.78 -14.05
CA ALA A 198 -4.31 -8.63 -15.36
C ALA A 198 -3.26 -8.51 -16.48
N ALA A 199 -2.20 -7.73 -16.26
CA ALA A 199 -1.08 -7.60 -17.19
C ALA A 199 -0.32 -8.91 -17.37
N ARG A 200 -0.04 -9.63 -16.27
CA ARG A 200 0.62 -10.95 -16.30
C ARG A 200 -0.19 -11.95 -17.13
N ALA A 201 -1.51 -11.97 -16.99
CA ALA A 201 -2.39 -12.83 -17.79
C ALA A 201 -2.38 -12.50 -19.31
N VAL A 202 -2.02 -11.28 -19.68
CA VAL A 202 -1.78 -10.87 -21.09
C VAL A 202 -0.39 -11.31 -21.54
N LEU A 203 0.65 -11.01 -20.76
CA LEU A 203 2.05 -11.30 -21.10
C LEU A 203 2.37 -12.80 -21.15
N GLN A 204 1.57 -13.64 -20.48
CA GLN A 204 1.69 -15.10 -20.55
C GLN A 204 1.05 -15.73 -21.80
N LYS A 205 0.45 -14.95 -22.69
CA LYS A 205 -0.19 -15.45 -23.93
C LYS A 205 0.70 -15.17 -25.14
N PRO A 206 1.40 -16.18 -25.71
CA PRO A 206 2.34 -15.98 -26.81
C PRO A 206 1.74 -15.25 -28.01
N ASP A 207 0.56 -15.66 -28.47
CA ASP A 207 -0.11 -15.04 -29.62
C ASP A 207 -0.42 -13.56 -29.39
N GLN A 208 -0.84 -13.21 -28.16
CA GLN A 208 -1.13 -11.83 -27.78
C GLN A 208 0.16 -10.99 -27.76
N VAL A 209 1.24 -11.52 -27.20
CA VAL A 209 2.54 -10.83 -27.14
C VAL A 209 3.14 -10.64 -28.54
N ILE A 210 3.01 -11.63 -29.43
CA ILE A 210 3.44 -11.51 -30.84
C ILE A 210 2.64 -10.42 -31.55
N ALA A 211 1.32 -10.37 -31.36
CA ALA A 211 0.48 -9.31 -31.92
C ALA A 211 0.89 -7.93 -31.39
N MET A 212 1.14 -7.81 -30.08
CA MET A 212 1.65 -6.58 -29.46
C MET A 212 2.99 -6.16 -30.06
N TYR A 213 3.96 -7.07 -30.21
CA TYR A 213 5.24 -6.76 -30.83
C TYR A 213 5.07 -6.22 -32.25
N ASN A 214 4.26 -6.89 -33.08
CA ASN A 214 4.00 -6.49 -34.46
C ASN A 214 3.31 -5.13 -34.58
N ASP A 215 2.41 -4.79 -33.65
CA ASP A 215 1.80 -3.47 -33.59
C ASP A 215 2.79 -2.42 -33.09
N TYR A 216 3.63 -2.74 -32.09
CA TYR A 216 4.59 -1.82 -31.49
C TYR A 216 5.68 -1.37 -32.47
N VAL A 217 6.23 -2.30 -33.28
CA VAL A 217 7.29 -1.97 -34.25
C VAL A 217 6.80 -1.06 -35.40
N ARG A 218 5.49 -0.86 -35.53
CA ARG A 218 4.88 0.05 -36.52
C ARG A 218 4.65 1.46 -35.97
N VAL A 219 4.85 1.68 -34.68
CA VAL A 219 4.73 3.01 -34.06
C VAL A 219 5.77 3.94 -34.65
N ASP A 220 5.34 5.17 -34.98
CA ASP A 220 6.25 6.21 -35.47
C ASP A 220 7.04 6.80 -34.29
N MET A 221 8.16 6.15 -33.97
CA MET A 221 9.01 6.55 -32.85
C MET A 221 9.70 7.88 -33.07
N GLN A 222 9.94 8.29 -34.32
CA GLN A 222 10.51 9.60 -34.61
C GLN A 222 9.52 10.68 -34.18
N GLN A 223 8.25 10.56 -34.59
CA GLN A 223 7.21 11.51 -34.20
C GLN A 223 7.01 11.52 -32.66
N VAL A 224 7.01 10.35 -32.02
CA VAL A 224 6.87 10.25 -30.56
C VAL A 224 8.03 10.96 -29.85
N GLN A 225 9.27 10.77 -30.30
CA GLN A 225 10.46 11.42 -29.74
C GLN A 225 10.42 12.94 -29.90
N GLU A 226 10.14 13.44 -31.11
CA GLU A 226 10.08 14.87 -31.41
C GLU A 226 9.01 15.56 -30.54
N GLN A 227 7.82 14.95 -30.41
CA GLN A 227 6.74 15.52 -29.59
C GLN A 227 7.02 15.44 -28.10
N ALA A 228 7.55 14.32 -27.59
CA ALA A 228 7.88 14.18 -26.17
C ALA A 228 9.01 15.14 -25.76
N GLY A 229 9.98 15.37 -26.64
CA GLY A 229 11.01 16.38 -26.47
C GLY A 229 10.43 17.80 -26.45
N TRP A 230 9.56 18.13 -27.39
CA TRP A 230 8.97 19.47 -27.48
C TRP A 230 8.01 19.81 -26.33
N VAL A 231 7.14 18.86 -25.94
CA VAL A 231 6.06 19.11 -24.98
C VAL A 231 6.54 19.00 -23.53
N SER A 232 7.31 17.97 -23.21
CA SER A 232 7.70 17.63 -21.83
C SER A 232 9.20 17.68 -21.59
N GLY A 233 10.00 18.07 -22.58
CA GLY A 233 11.46 18.13 -22.44
C GLY A 233 12.09 16.75 -22.25
N CYS A 234 11.47 15.69 -22.77
CA CYS A 234 12.02 14.34 -22.65
C CYS A 234 13.33 14.22 -23.41
N ASP A 235 14.35 13.63 -22.76
CA ASP A 235 15.62 13.34 -23.42
C ASP A 235 15.45 12.27 -24.51
N SER A 236 15.86 12.59 -25.74
CA SER A 236 15.65 11.73 -26.90
C SER A 236 16.39 10.39 -26.80
N LEU A 237 17.56 10.35 -26.17
CA LEU A 237 18.33 9.12 -25.99
C LEU A 237 17.64 8.21 -24.96
N MET A 238 17.15 8.79 -23.86
CA MET A 238 16.36 8.07 -22.87
C MET A 238 15.09 7.47 -23.50
N VAL A 239 14.33 8.26 -24.28
CA VAL A 239 13.14 7.76 -24.98
C VAL A 239 13.50 6.62 -25.93
N HIS A 240 14.62 6.73 -26.66
CA HIS A 240 15.10 5.66 -27.53
C HIS A 240 15.45 4.37 -26.76
N HIS A 241 16.15 4.48 -25.62
CA HIS A 241 16.47 3.33 -24.78
C HIS A 241 15.22 2.67 -24.20
N ILE A 242 14.25 3.46 -23.71
CA ILE A 242 12.97 2.95 -23.21
C ILE A 242 12.23 2.20 -24.31
N HIS A 243 12.17 2.77 -25.52
CA HIS A 243 11.53 2.11 -26.66
C HIS A 243 12.17 0.77 -27.01
N ASN A 244 13.50 0.74 -27.17
CA ASN A 244 14.21 -0.49 -27.55
C ASN A 244 14.05 -1.57 -26.49
N ALA A 245 14.20 -1.23 -25.20
CA ALA A 245 14.04 -2.19 -24.12
C ALA A 245 12.61 -2.73 -24.02
N PHE A 246 11.59 -1.88 -24.22
CA PHE A 246 10.20 -2.33 -24.29
C PHE A 246 9.98 -3.31 -25.44
N LYS A 247 10.51 -2.98 -26.63
CA LYS A 247 10.45 -3.85 -27.81
C LYS A 247 11.14 -5.19 -27.56
N ASP A 248 12.33 -5.18 -26.96
CA ASP A 248 13.10 -6.39 -26.66
C ASP A 248 12.36 -7.27 -25.64
N ASN A 249 11.74 -6.66 -24.62
CA ASN A 249 10.92 -7.38 -23.64
C ASN A 249 9.72 -8.08 -24.29
N LEU A 250 9.03 -7.43 -25.24
CA LEU A 250 8.00 -8.10 -26.03
C LEU A 250 8.57 -9.22 -26.89
N GLN A 251 9.69 -8.99 -27.57
CA GLN A 251 10.29 -9.95 -28.49
C GLN A 251 10.70 -11.25 -27.80
N LYS A 252 11.28 -11.16 -26.60
CA LYS A 252 11.69 -12.32 -25.79
C LYS A 252 10.57 -12.90 -24.93
N MET A 253 9.36 -12.34 -24.96
CA MET A 253 8.25 -12.69 -24.08
C MET A 253 8.66 -12.65 -22.60
N ALA A 254 9.26 -11.51 -22.19
CA ALA A 254 9.84 -11.35 -20.86
C ALA A 254 8.80 -11.59 -19.76
N PRO A 255 9.16 -12.29 -18.68
CA PRO A 255 8.31 -12.44 -17.50
C PRO A 255 8.15 -11.10 -16.76
N MET A 256 7.11 -10.98 -15.92
CA MET A 256 6.75 -9.73 -15.23
C MET A 256 7.91 -9.15 -14.39
N GLU A 257 8.76 -10.02 -13.87
CA GLU A 257 9.91 -9.68 -13.04
C GLU A 257 10.96 -8.89 -13.86
N GLU A 258 11.23 -9.30 -15.10
CA GLU A 258 12.12 -8.54 -16.00
C GLU A 258 11.51 -7.20 -16.44
N TRP A 259 10.18 -7.14 -16.59
CA TRP A 259 9.49 -5.86 -16.81
C TRP A 259 9.65 -4.92 -15.61
N ALA A 260 9.52 -5.45 -14.39
CA ALA A 260 9.68 -4.69 -13.16
C ALA A 260 11.11 -4.14 -13.03
N GLU A 261 12.13 -5.00 -13.16
CA GLU A 261 13.54 -4.61 -13.12
C GLU A 261 13.87 -3.52 -14.14
N TRP A 262 13.33 -3.62 -15.35
CA TRP A 262 13.50 -2.60 -16.38
C TRP A 262 12.89 -1.25 -15.97
N LEU A 263 11.65 -1.24 -15.46
CA LEU A 263 10.98 -0.02 -15.00
C LEU A 263 11.70 0.61 -13.80
N GLU A 264 12.22 -0.22 -12.87
CA GLU A 264 13.08 0.23 -11.78
C GLU A 264 14.34 0.91 -12.30
N SER A 265 15.01 0.30 -13.30
CA SER A 265 16.22 0.87 -13.89
C SER A 265 15.98 2.24 -14.53
N ILE A 266 14.77 2.50 -15.07
CA ILE A 266 14.40 3.81 -15.60
C ILE A 266 14.38 4.84 -14.48
N VAL A 267 13.71 4.52 -13.35
CA VAL A 267 13.60 5.43 -12.20
C VAL A 267 14.98 5.70 -11.60
N ASP A 268 15.83 4.67 -11.49
CA ASP A 268 17.19 4.78 -10.96
C ASP A 268 18.13 5.59 -11.87
N GLN A 269 17.84 5.67 -13.18
CA GLN A 269 18.59 6.50 -14.13
C GLN A 269 18.22 7.98 -14.09
N VAL A 270 17.05 8.35 -13.57
CA VAL A 270 16.57 9.75 -13.60
C VAL A 270 17.30 10.57 -12.52
N GLU A 271 17.54 11.85 -12.83
CA GLU A 271 18.20 12.80 -11.94
C GLU A 271 17.71 12.82 -10.47
N PRO A 272 16.42 12.69 -10.09
CA PRO A 272 16.06 12.67 -8.68
C PRO A 272 16.74 11.51 -7.96
N VAL A 273 16.83 10.29 -8.50
CA VAL A 273 17.52 9.18 -7.83
C VAL A 273 19.04 9.37 -7.80
N LYS A 274 19.62 9.97 -8.85
CA LYS A 274 21.04 10.37 -8.86
C LYS A 274 21.34 11.54 -7.90
N ILE A 275 20.41 12.46 -7.71
CA ILE A 275 20.46 13.55 -6.72
C ILE A 275 20.32 12.95 -5.32
N LEU A 276 19.41 11.99 -5.12
CA LEU A 276 19.25 11.24 -3.86
C LEU A 276 20.52 10.45 -3.50
N ALA A 277 21.22 9.89 -4.49
CA ALA A 277 22.47 9.16 -4.30
C ALA A 277 23.71 10.05 -4.12
N LYS A 278 23.66 11.34 -4.52
CA LYS A 278 24.81 12.26 -4.48
C LYS A 278 24.68 13.44 -3.51
N TYR A 279 23.48 13.77 -3.04
CA TYR A 279 23.22 14.98 -2.25
C TYR A 279 22.14 14.74 -1.18
N HIS A 280 22.55 14.37 0.03
CA HIS A 280 21.66 14.23 1.20
C HIS A 280 21.05 15.54 1.72
N ASP A 281 21.45 16.71 1.20
CA ASP A 281 21.13 18.03 1.78
C ASP A 281 20.02 18.82 1.07
N LYS A 282 19.31 18.24 0.09
CA LYS A 282 18.21 18.94 -0.60
C LYS A 282 16.89 18.81 0.18
N PRO A 283 16.06 19.87 0.29
CA PRO A 283 14.76 19.79 0.94
C PRO A 283 13.84 18.76 0.28
N VAL A 284 13.09 17.99 1.09
CA VAL A 284 12.12 16.97 0.63
C VAL A 284 11.22 17.48 -0.50
N LYS A 285 10.76 18.73 -0.39
CA LYS A 285 9.91 19.38 -1.38
C LYS A 285 10.52 19.37 -2.79
N VAL A 286 11.82 19.66 -2.89
CA VAL A 286 12.54 19.68 -4.18
C VAL A 286 12.59 18.27 -4.79
N ILE A 287 12.88 17.26 -3.97
CA ILE A 287 12.92 15.87 -4.42
C ILE A 287 11.53 15.44 -4.92
N SER A 288 10.48 15.80 -4.19
CA SER A 288 9.10 15.53 -4.60
C SER A 288 8.70 16.25 -5.90
N GLU A 289 9.13 17.49 -6.11
CA GLU A 289 8.88 18.24 -7.35
C GLU A 289 9.55 17.59 -8.56
N ILE A 290 10.80 17.14 -8.42
CA ILE A 290 11.51 16.44 -9.50
C ILE A 290 10.83 15.09 -9.80
N GLY A 291 10.42 14.34 -8.76
CA GLY A 291 9.66 13.10 -8.94
C GLY A 291 8.33 13.32 -9.67
N LYS A 292 7.59 14.39 -9.32
CA LYS A 292 6.35 14.79 -10.02
C LYS A 292 6.61 15.13 -11.49
N GLN A 293 7.68 15.88 -11.78
CA GLN A 293 8.06 16.22 -13.15
C GLN A 293 8.41 14.98 -13.97
N PHE A 294 9.14 14.02 -13.38
CA PHE A 294 9.42 12.74 -14.03
C PHE A 294 8.13 11.99 -14.38
N LEU A 295 7.18 11.87 -13.44
CA LEU A 295 5.90 11.19 -13.67
C LEU A 295 5.05 11.89 -14.75
N LEU A 296 5.08 13.23 -14.81
CA LEU A 296 4.44 14.00 -15.87
C LEU A 296 5.06 13.68 -17.25
N ASN A 297 6.38 13.65 -17.33
CA ASN A 297 7.11 13.31 -18.55
C ASN A 297 6.83 11.87 -18.99
N TRP A 298 6.82 10.92 -18.03
CA TRP A 298 6.42 9.53 -18.26
C TRP A 298 5.00 9.44 -18.85
N SER A 299 4.03 10.08 -18.21
CA SER A 299 2.63 10.08 -18.67
C SER A 299 2.45 10.73 -20.03
N CYS A 300 3.21 11.80 -20.32
CA CYS A 300 3.21 12.47 -21.62
C CYS A 300 3.72 11.52 -22.72
N TYR A 301 4.87 10.89 -22.48
CA TYR A 301 5.47 9.92 -23.40
C TYR A 301 4.55 8.72 -23.66
N THR A 302 4.05 8.06 -22.60
CA THR A 302 3.16 6.90 -22.77
C THR A 302 1.83 7.27 -23.42
N SER A 303 1.35 8.51 -23.26
CA SER A 303 0.19 9.04 -23.99
C SER A 303 0.38 9.09 -25.49
N MET A 304 1.57 9.49 -25.95
CA MET A 304 1.87 9.57 -27.38
C MET A 304 1.90 8.18 -28.02
N LEU A 305 2.46 7.18 -27.32
CA LEU A 305 2.43 5.78 -27.75
C LEU A 305 1.00 5.26 -27.90
N ILE A 306 0.17 5.45 -26.87
CA ILE A 306 -1.23 5.01 -26.92
C ILE A 306 -2.00 5.71 -28.03
N ARG A 307 -1.78 7.02 -28.24
CA ARG A 307 -2.43 7.78 -29.30
C ARG A 307 -2.08 7.24 -30.69
N ASP A 308 -0.80 6.97 -30.96
CA ASP A 308 -0.38 6.39 -32.25
C ASP A 308 -1.03 5.01 -32.48
N LEU A 309 -1.00 4.14 -31.47
CA LEU A 309 -1.67 2.82 -31.52
C LEU A 309 -3.19 2.94 -31.77
N THR A 310 -3.86 3.93 -31.18
CA THR A 310 -5.28 4.23 -31.46
C THR A 310 -5.49 4.64 -32.91
N LEU A 311 -4.70 5.58 -33.43
CA LEU A 311 -4.85 6.09 -34.80
C LEU A 311 -4.60 5.00 -35.85
N ARG A 312 -3.75 4.01 -35.55
CA ARG A 312 -3.51 2.84 -36.40
C ARG A 312 -4.54 1.74 -36.25
N SER A 313 -5.51 1.87 -35.33
CA SER A 313 -6.47 0.81 -35.00
C SER A 313 -5.77 -0.52 -34.65
N ALA A 314 -4.71 -0.46 -33.84
CA ALA A 314 -3.92 -1.62 -33.45
C ALA A 314 -4.81 -2.71 -32.80
N GLY A 315 -4.72 -3.95 -33.30
CA GLY A 315 -5.56 -5.06 -32.81
C GLY A 315 -5.26 -5.42 -31.35
N SER A 316 -4.04 -5.13 -30.89
CA SER A 316 -3.59 -5.35 -29.51
C SER A 316 -3.74 -4.12 -28.59
N PHE A 317 -4.46 -3.07 -29.02
CA PHE A 317 -4.63 -1.82 -28.28
C PHE A 317 -5.05 -2.02 -26.81
N GLY A 318 -6.01 -2.91 -26.55
CA GLY A 318 -6.49 -3.19 -25.19
C GLY A 318 -5.39 -3.68 -24.25
N SER A 319 -4.46 -4.50 -24.75
CA SER A 319 -3.29 -4.96 -24.00
C SER A 319 -2.31 -3.83 -23.70
N PHE A 320 -2.03 -2.97 -24.67
CA PHE A 320 -1.19 -1.78 -24.44
C PHE A 320 -1.80 -0.83 -23.43
N HIS A 321 -3.11 -0.62 -23.47
CA HIS A 321 -3.80 0.21 -22.50
C HIS A 321 -3.67 -0.36 -21.08
N LEU A 322 -3.82 -1.68 -20.92
CA LEU A 322 -3.63 -2.34 -19.64
C LEU A 322 -2.18 -2.24 -19.12
N ILE A 323 -1.19 -2.49 -19.98
CA ILE A 323 0.23 -2.33 -19.63
C ILE A 323 0.54 -0.88 -19.25
N ARG A 324 -0.05 0.10 -19.93
CA ARG A 324 0.06 1.51 -19.55
C ARG A 324 -0.50 1.77 -18.16
N LEU A 325 -1.73 1.31 -17.85
CA LEU A 325 -2.32 1.49 -16.52
C LEU A 325 -1.44 0.92 -15.42
N LEU A 326 -0.90 -0.29 -15.63
CA LEU A 326 0.05 -0.90 -14.70
C LEU A 326 1.32 -0.06 -14.54
N THR A 327 1.97 0.29 -15.65
CA THR A 327 3.27 0.98 -15.62
C THR A 327 3.15 2.40 -15.07
N ASP A 328 2.06 3.12 -15.36
CA ASP A 328 1.78 4.44 -14.78
C ASP A 328 1.66 4.34 -13.24
N GLU A 329 0.88 3.40 -12.71
CA GLU A 329 0.74 3.21 -11.25
C GLU A 329 2.04 2.69 -10.60
N TYR A 330 2.77 1.80 -11.26
CA TYR A 330 4.02 1.25 -10.74
C TYR A 330 5.14 2.30 -10.71
N MET A 331 5.24 3.16 -11.73
CA MET A 331 6.18 4.29 -11.73
C MET A 331 5.94 5.24 -10.57
N VAL A 332 4.67 5.55 -10.25
CA VAL A 332 4.32 6.35 -9.07
C VAL A 332 4.80 5.65 -7.79
N TYR A 333 4.51 4.35 -7.65
CA TYR A 333 4.96 3.54 -6.51
C TYR A 333 6.49 3.58 -6.34
N LEU A 334 7.24 3.39 -7.43
CA LEU A 334 8.70 3.40 -7.41
C LEU A 334 9.25 4.77 -6.96
N VAL A 335 8.75 5.85 -7.54
CA VAL A 335 9.16 7.22 -7.17
C VAL A 335 8.86 7.51 -5.70
N GLU A 336 7.66 7.17 -5.23
CA GLU A 336 7.28 7.34 -3.81
C GLU A 336 8.18 6.50 -2.88
N SER A 337 8.51 5.27 -3.26
CA SER A 337 9.40 4.38 -2.51
C SER A 337 10.81 4.97 -2.39
N ARG A 338 11.37 5.50 -3.49
CA ARG A 338 12.69 6.15 -3.48
C ARG A 338 12.68 7.43 -2.63
N ILE A 339 11.62 8.24 -2.71
CA ILE A 339 11.45 9.44 -1.87
C ILE A 339 11.37 9.04 -0.39
N ALA A 340 10.53 8.07 -0.03
CA ALA A 340 10.36 7.60 1.34
C ALA A 340 11.68 7.12 1.96
N LYS A 341 12.45 6.33 1.20
CA LYS A 341 13.81 5.89 1.60
C LYS A 341 14.75 7.07 1.81
N ALA A 342 14.78 8.02 0.89
CA ALA A 342 15.67 9.17 0.98
C ALA A 342 15.38 10.10 2.18
N VAL A 343 14.11 10.24 2.55
CA VAL A 343 13.71 11.12 3.68
C VAL A 343 13.60 10.36 5.01
N ASN A 344 13.93 9.06 5.01
CA ASN A 344 13.81 8.15 6.13
C ASN A 344 12.42 8.20 6.81
N ARG A 345 11.36 8.08 6.00
CA ARG A 345 9.97 8.04 6.49
C ARG A 345 9.25 6.81 5.98
N ALA A 346 8.23 6.39 6.73
CA ALA A 346 7.30 5.37 6.29
C ALA A 346 6.64 5.76 4.95
N MET A 347 6.64 4.85 3.97
CA MET A 347 6.13 5.06 2.62
C MET A 347 4.67 5.51 2.61
N ILE A 348 3.84 4.98 3.51
CA ILE A 348 2.43 5.38 3.68
C ILE A 348 2.26 6.90 3.92
N THR A 349 3.28 7.59 4.42
CA THR A 349 3.24 9.04 4.68
C THR A 349 3.63 9.89 3.47
N VAL A 350 4.32 9.33 2.49
CA VAL A 350 4.72 10.02 1.24
C VAL A 350 3.58 9.99 0.23
N ILE A 351 2.82 8.90 0.22
CA ILE A 351 1.62 8.66 -0.61
C ILE A 351 0.61 9.81 -0.58
N SER A 352 0.52 10.56 0.53
CA SER A 352 -0.44 11.65 0.71
C SER A 352 0.06 13.03 0.28
N GLN A 353 1.37 13.19 0.03
CA GLN A 353 1.98 14.48 -0.32
C GLN A 353 2.10 14.73 -1.83
N VAL A 354 1.81 13.70 -2.63
CA VAL A 354 1.95 13.73 -4.10
C VAL A 354 0.62 14.07 -4.80
N ARG A 355 -0.50 14.16 -4.08
CA ARG A 355 -1.80 14.55 -4.62
C ARG A 355 -2.14 16.02 -4.43
#